data_AF-A0A3S4W0F6-F1
#
_entry.id   AF-A0A3S4W0F6-F1
#
_cell.length_a   1.000
_cell.length_b   1.000
_cell.length_c   1.000
_cell.angle_alpha   90.00
_cell.angle_beta   90.00
_cell.angle_gamma   90.00
#
_symmetry.space_group_name_H-M   'P 1'
#
loop_
_entity.id
_entity.type
_entity.pdbx_description
1 polymer ?
#
loop_
_entity_poly.entity_id
_entity_poly.type
_entity_poly.pdbx_seq_one_letter_code
_entity_poly.pdbx_strand_id
1 'polypeptide(L)' 'MRLYNALAEKFNGKLDRTSAQQGIEWFAEHVEDAKGNPGKHPNIDLLFKVLDEDLILELEVLKNS' A
#
# COMPACT_ATOMS: atom_id res chain seq x y z
N MET A 1 -11.49 -2.41 1.62
CA MET A 1 -10.19 -2.12 0.97
C MET A 1 -10.22 -0.73 0.32
N ARG A 2 -9.89 0.35 1.06
CA ARG A 2 -9.92 1.72 0.49
C ARG A 2 -8.54 2.18 -0.01
N LEU A 3 -7.45 1.78 0.67
CA LEU A 3 -6.07 2.12 0.29
C LEU A 3 -5.74 1.68 -1.15
N TYR A 4 -5.84 0.38 -1.43
CA TYR A 4 -5.44 -0.14 -2.74
C TYR A 4 -6.35 0.30 -3.88
N ASN A 5 -7.62 0.56 -3.61
CA ASN A 5 -8.50 1.15 -4.62
C ASN A 5 -8.03 2.57 -4.99
N ALA A 6 -7.77 3.43 -3.99
CA ALA A 6 -7.27 4.78 -4.24
C ALA A 6 -5.90 4.79 -4.92
N LEU A 7 -5.00 3.86 -4.55
CA LEU A 7 -3.71 3.71 -5.22
C LEU A 7 -3.87 3.19 -6.65
N ALA A 8 -4.72 2.19 -6.89
CA ALA A 8 -4.99 1.67 -8.22
C ALA A 8 -5.57 2.75 -9.15
N GLU A 9 -6.51 3.56 -8.65
CA GLU A 9 -7.08 4.68 -9.42
C GLU A 9 -6.04 5.74 -9.76
N LYS A 10 -5.15 6.10 -8.81
CA LYS A 10 -4.14 7.15 -9.02
C LYS A 10 -2.94 6.70 -9.85
N PHE A 11 -2.53 5.45 -9.73
CA PHE A 11 -1.30 4.91 -10.33
C PHE A 11 -1.58 3.86 -11.40
N ASN A 12 -2.79 3.85 -11.97
CA ASN A 12 -3.19 2.96 -13.05
C ASN A 12 -2.95 1.48 -12.72
N GLY A 13 -3.39 1.06 -11.53
CA GLY A 13 -3.23 -0.30 -11.03
C GLY A 13 -1.81 -0.66 -10.61
N LYS A 14 -0.82 0.23 -10.69
CA LYS A 14 0.56 -0.11 -10.36
C LYS A 14 0.85 0.16 -8.88
N LEU A 15 1.41 -0.84 -8.19
CA LEU A 15 2.03 -0.70 -6.88
C LEU A 15 3.55 -0.89 -7.00
N ASP A 16 4.25 0.21 -7.20
CA ASP A 16 5.71 0.35 -7.17
C ASP A 16 6.17 1.31 -6.06
N ARG A 17 7.49 1.54 -5.94
CA ARG A 17 8.08 2.45 -4.96
C ARG A 17 7.39 3.83 -4.89
N THR A 18 7.00 4.40 -6.04
CA THR A 18 6.35 5.72 -6.10
C THR A 18 4.97 5.68 -5.45
N SER A 19 4.14 4.74 -5.87
CA SER A 19 2.79 4.57 -5.33
C SER A 19 2.79 4.08 -3.87
N ALA A 20 3.77 3.27 -3.48
CA ALA A 20 3.93 2.81 -2.10
C ALA A 20 4.27 3.98 -1.16
N GLN A 21 5.19 4.87 -1.58
CA GLN A 21 5.52 6.07 -0.83
C GLN A 21 4.29 6.98 -0.66
N GLN A 22 3.47 7.13 -1.70
CA GLN A 22 2.21 7.88 -1.59
C GLN A 22 1.24 7.23 -0.60
N GLY A 23 1.16 5.89 -0.60
CA GLY A 23 0.33 5.14 0.34
C GLY A 23 0.76 5.37 1.79
N ILE A 24 2.07 5.46 2.05
CA ILE A 24 2.60 5.78 3.39
C ILE A 24 2.20 7.19 3.82
N GLU A 25 2.29 8.18 2.92
CA GLU A 25 1.86 9.55 3.21
C GLU A 25 0.37 9.64 3.55
N TRP A 26 -0.48 8.95 2.79
CA TRP A 26 -1.92 8.94 3.01
C TRP A 26 -2.34 8.27 4.32
N PHE A 27 -1.53 7.35 4.85
CA PHE A 27 -1.83 6.58 6.06
C PHE A 27 -0.84 6.88 7.19
N ALA A 28 -0.27 8.08 7.21
CA ALA A 28 0.75 8.50 8.18
C ALA A 28 0.32 8.28 9.65
N GLU A 29 -0.97 8.42 9.96
CA GLU A 29 -1.52 8.18 11.31
C GLU A 29 -1.36 6.73 11.80
N HIS A 30 -1.21 5.77 10.89
CA HIS A 30 -1.07 4.34 11.19
C HIS A 30 0.35 3.81 10.98
N VAL A 31 1.23 4.59 10.37
CA VAL A 31 2.61 4.18 10.02
C VAL A 31 3.42 3.80 11.25
N GLU A 32 3.36 4.61 12.31
CA GLU A 32 4.14 4.34 13.54
C GLU A 32 3.63 3.10 14.28
N ASP A 33 2.31 2.88 14.29
CA ASP A 33 1.71 1.67 14.87
C ASP A 33 2.05 0.41 14.06
N ALA A 34 2.11 0.51 12.72
CA ALA A 34 2.54 -0.57 11.84
C ALA A 34 4.03 -0.93 12.04
N LYS A 35 4.91 0.07 12.16
CA LYS A 35 6.33 -0.16 12.48
C LYS A 35 6.51 -0.84 13.84
N GLY A 36 5.73 -0.43 14.84
CA GLY A 36 5.79 -1.00 16.19
C GLY A 36 5.13 -2.37 16.32
N ASN A 37 4.22 -2.72 15.42
CA ASN A 37 3.43 -3.96 15.46
C ASN A 37 3.32 -4.62 14.08
N PRO A 38 4.39 -5.26 13.58
CA PRO A 38 4.37 -5.94 12.29
C PRO A 38 3.21 -6.94 12.17
N GLY A 39 2.45 -6.88 11.08
CA GLY A 39 1.29 -7.73 10.81
C GLY A 39 -0.04 -7.19 11.31
N LYS A 40 -0.05 -6.13 12.14
CA LYS A 40 -1.28 -5.47 12.61
C LYS A 40 -1.95 -4.65 11.50
N HIS A 41 -1.15 -4.13 10.57
CA HIS A 41 -1.60 -3.31 9.45
C HIS A 41 -1.13 -3.92 8.14
N PRO A 42 -1.70 -5.06 7.69
CA PRO A 42 -1.19 -5.81 6.54
C PRO A 42 -1.09 -4.96 5.27
N ASN A 43 -1.97 -3.96 5.15
CA ASN A 43 -1.96 -3.04 4.03
C ASN A 43 -0.72 -2.12 4.01
N ILE A 44 -0.31 -1.62 5.17
CA ILE A 44 0.86 -0.73 5.35
C ILE A 44 2.13 -1.58 5.35
N ASP A 45 2.09 -2.77 5.94
CA ASP A 45 3.19 -3.75 5.90
C ASP A 45 3.58 -4.07 4.45
N LEU A 46 2.61 -4.24 3.55
CA LEU A 46 2.88 -4.44 2.12
C LEU A 46 3.54 -3.20 1.49
N LEU A 47 3.16 -1.99 1.87
CA LEU A 47 3.81 -0.78 1.35
C LEU A 47 5.29 -0.73 1.76
N PHE A 48 5.60 -1.06 3.02
CA PHE A 48 7.00 -1.16 3.47
C PHE A 48 7.76 -2.22 2.68
N LYS A 49 7.15 -3.39 2.47
CA LYS A 49 7.76 -4.47 1.68
C LYS A 49 8.08 -4.02 0.25
N VAL A 50 7.16 -3.30 -0.40
CA VAL A 50 7.37 -2.75 -1.75
C VAL A 50 8.53 -1.76 -1.76
N LEU A 51 8.67 -0.92 -0.73
CA LEU A 51 9.77 0.04 -0.62
C LEU A 51 11.12 -0.64 -0.38
N ASP A 52 11.17 -1.64 0.51
CA ASP A 52 12.38 -2.33 0.94
C ASP A 52 12.93 -3.28 -0.13
N GLU A 53 12.04 -4.05 -0.77
CA GLU A 53 12.40 -5.06 -1.78
C GLU A 53 12.32 -4.53 -3.22
N ASP A 54 11.97 -3.26 -3.41
CA ASP A 54 11.73 -2.61 -4.72
C ASP A 54 10.76 -3.40 -5.62
N LEU A 55 9.68 -3.91 -5.01
CA LEU A 55 8.70 -4.71 -5.70
C LEU A 55 7.89 -3.87 -6.70
N ILE A 56 7.44 -4.53 -7.76
CA ILE A 56 6.47 -3.99 -8.70
C ILE A 56 5.31 -4.97 -8.75
N LEU A 57 4.16 -4.54 -8.25
CA LEU A 57 2.94 -5.33 -8.17
C LEU A 57 1.82 -4.66 -8.97
N GLU A 58 0.85 -5.46 -9.39
CA GLU A 58 -0.38 -4.98 -10.00
C GLU A 58 -1.54 -5.11 -9.00
N LEU A 59 -2.27 -4.03 -8.81
CA LEU A 59 -3.42 -3.92 -7.94
C LEU A 59 -4.68 -4.26 -8.75
N GLU A 60 -5.21 -5.45 -8.51
CA GLU A 60 -6.50 -5.83 -9.05
C GLU A 60 -7.61 -5.35 -8.12
N VAL A 61 -8.47 -4.44 -8.61
CA VAL A 61 -9.66 -4.03 -7.88
C VAL A 61 -10.66 -5.18 -7.95
N LEU A 62 -10.83 -5.89 -6.84
CA LEU A 62 -11.85 -6.92 -6.71
C LEU A 62 -13.24 -6.30 -6.90
N LYS A 63 -13.84 -6.51 -8.07
CA LYS A 63 -15.25 -6.22 -8.31
C LYS A 63 -16.06 -7.39 -7.76
N ASN A 64 -16.64 -7.22 -6.57
CA ASN A 64 -17.64 -8.16 -6.09
C ASN A 64 -18.83 -8.12 -7.07
N SER A 65 -18.98 -9.19 -7.85
CA SER A 65 -20.11 -9.42 -8.76
C SER A 65 -21.28 -10.03 -8.02
#